data_AF-A0A8J6DFX0-F1
#
_entry.id   AF-A0A8J6DFX0-F1
#
_cell.length_a   1.000
_cell.length_b   1.000
_cell.length_c   1.000
_cell.angle_alpha   90.00
_cell.angle_beta   90.00
_cell.angle_gamma   90.00
#
_symmetry.space_group_name_H-M   'P 1'
#
loop_
_entity.id
_entity.type
_entity.pdbx_description
1 polymer ?
#
loop_
_entity_poly.entity_id
_entity_poly.type
_entity_poly.pdbx_seq_one_letter_code
_entity_poly.pdbx_strand_id
1 'polypeptide(L)'
;MAPEVVKREPYGKPVDVWGCGVILFILLSGCLPFYGTKERLFEGIIKGKYKMNPRQWSHISESAKDLVRRMLMLDPAERITVYEALNHPWLKERDRYAYKIHLPETVEQLRKFNARRKLKGAVLAAVSSHKFNSFYGDPPEELPDFSEDPTSSGNWITHSFTSVNQLVSTFFLFHYEQIFSVNLVVSPKEF
;
A
#
# COMPACT_ATOMS: atom_id res chain seq x y z
N MET A 1 7.80 -1.27 4.72
CA MET A 1 8.97 -1.95 5.31
C MET A 1 8.46 -3.03 6.24
N ALA A 2 9.11 -4.19 6.23
CA ALA A 2 8.81 -5.28 7.16
C ALA A 2 9.40 -4.97 8.57
N PRO A 3 8.83 -5.54 9.65
CA PRO A 3 9.26 -5.29 11.03
C PRO A 3 10.76 -5.49 11.26
N GLU A 4 11.31 -6.61 10.77
CA GLU A 4 12.73 -6.97 10.87
C GLU A 4 13.64 -5.93 10.17
N VAL A 5 13.18 -5.35 9.06
CA VAL A 5 13.92 -4.28 8.36
C VAL A 5 13.90 -2.98 9.15
N VAL A 6 12.77 -2.65 9.79
CA VAL A 6 12.67 -1.46 10.67
C VAL A 6 13.57 -1.62 11.90
N LYS A 7 13.64 -2.85 12.46
CA LYS A 7 14.52 -3.20 13.58
C LYS A 7 16.00 -3.33 13.20
N ARG A 8 16.33 -3.26 11.90
CA ARG A 8 17.69 -3.46 11.36
C ARG A 8 18.24 -4.86 11.66
N GLU A 9 17.36 -5.85 11.74
CA GLU A 9 17.72 -7.26 11.88
C GLU A 9 18.07 -7.86 10.50
N PRO A 10 18.86 -8.96 10.45
CA PRO A 10 19.05 -9.70 9.21
C PRO A 10 17.71 -10.13 8.62
N TYR A 11 17.55 -9.95 7.31
CA TYR A 11 16.29 -10.22 6.62
C TYR A 11 16.50 -11.02 5.34
N GLY A 12 15.43 -11.62 4.83
CA GLY A 12 15.45 -12.40 3.60
C GLY A 12 14.10 -12.36 2.89
N LYS A 13 13.78 -13.41 2.13
CA LYS A 13 12.55 -13.52 1.32
C LYS A 13 11.23 -13.13 2.03
N PRO A 14 11.02 -13.36 3.35
CA PRO A 14 9.76 -12.98 4.00
C PRO A 14 9.42 -11.48 3.95
N VAL A 15 10.38 -10.58 3.70
CA VAL A 15 10.12 -9.14 3.58
C VAL A 15 9.23 -8.81 2.38
N ASP A 16 9.36 -9.58 1.29
CA ASP A 16 8.56 -9.40 0.09
C ASP A 16 7.12 -9.82 0.33
N VAL A 17 6.90 -10.92 1.08
CA VAL A 17 5.55 -11.36 1.47
C VAL A 17 4.87 -10.31 2.32
N TRP A 18 5.59 -9.68 3.26
CA TRP A 18 5.05 -8.56 4.03
C TRP A 18 4.63 -7.40 3.13
N GLY A 19 5.47 -7.02 2.16
CA GLY A 19 5.16 -6.00 1.15
C GLY A 19 3.89 -6.34 0.37
N CYS A 20 3.77 -7.57 -0.12
CA CYS A 20 2.58 -8.05 -0.81
C CYS A 20 1.34 -8.06 0.11
N GLY A 21 1.49 -8.38 1.40
CA GLY A 21 0.40 -8.31 2.38
C GLY A 21 -0.11 -6.89 2.59
N VAL A 22 0.80 -5.89 2.62
CA VAL A 22 0.43 -4.47 2.67
C VAL A 22 -0.32 -4.06 1.41
N ILE A 23 0.12 -4.49 0.22
CA ILE A 23 -0.58 -4.23 -1.04
C ILE A 23 -1.97 -4.85 -1.01
N LEU A 24 -2.09 -6.12 -0.61
CA LEU A 24 -3.38 -6.81 -0.53
C LEU A 24 -4.35 -6.09 0.43
N PHE A 25 -3.86 -5.62 1.58
CA PHE A 25 -4.65 -4.81 2.51
C PHE A 25 -5.22 -3.54 1.85
N ILE A 26 -4.39 -2.85 1.05
CA ILE A 26 -4.80 -1.65 0.30
C ILE A 26 -5.80 -2.01 -0.80
N LEU A 27 -5.62 -3.12 -1.51
CA LEU A 27 -6.55 -3.54 -2.57
C LEU A 27 -7.94 -3.89 -2.00
N LEU A 28 -7.99 -4.52 -0.83
CA LEU A 28 -9.25 -4.93 -0.19
C LEU A 28 -9.97 -3.77 0.50
N SER A 29 -9.26 -2.79 1.06
CA SER A 29 -9.85 -1.73 1.89
C SER A 29 -9.63 -0.30 1.42
N GLY A 30 -8.70 -0.06 0.50
CA GLY A 30 -8.24 1.27 0.08
C GLY A 30 -7.44 2.03 1.14
N CYS A 31 -7.15 1.40 2.28
CA CYS A 31 -6.47 1.99 3.43
C CYS A 31 -5.07 1.39 3.63
N LEU A 32 -4.17 2.15 4.29
CA LEU A 32 -2.89 1.61 4.74
C LEU A 32 -3.07 0.86 6.07
N PRO A 33 -2.46 -0.33 6.26
CA PRO A 33 -2.52 -1.04 7.54
C PRO A 33 -1.77 -0.31 8.66
N PHE A 34 -0.72 0.45 8.30
CA PHE A 34 0.09 1.26 9.22
C PHE A 34 0.22 2.68 8.67
N TYR A 35 0.00 3.68 9.52
CA TYR A 35 0.03 5.10 9.15
C TYR A 35 0.33 5.96 10.38
N GLY A 36 0.78 7.20 10.17
CA GLY A 36 1.11 8.16 11.23
C GLY A 36 2.34 8.98 10.88
N THR A 37 2.87 9.68 11.89
CA THR A 37 4.22 10.26 11.85
C THR A 37 5.26 9.14 11.65
N LYS A 38 6.49 9.48 11.32
CA LYS A 38 7.56 8.49 11.11
C LYS A 38 7.72 7.56 12.31
N GLU A 39 7.73 8.12 13.52
CA GLU A 39 7.91 7.41 14.79
C GLU A 39 6.71 6.50 15.05
N ARG A 40 5.48 7.01 14.92
CA ARG A 40 4.25 6.22 15.10
C ARG A 40 4.10 5.12 14.06
N LEU A 41 4.50 5.39 12.81
CA LEU A 41 4.48 4.41 11.73
C LEU A 41 5.43 3.25 12.04
N PHE A 42 6.68 3.56 12.42
CA PHE A 42 7.66 2.53 12.77
C PHE A 42 7.27 1.77 14.02
N GLU A 43 6.79 2.45 15.05
CA GLU A 43 6.25 1.81 16.26
C GLU A 43 5.07 0.87 15.91
N GLY A 44 4.15 1.31 15.04
CA GLY A 44 3.03 0.50 14.57
C GLY A 44 3.47 -0.75 13.81
N ILE A 45 4.46 -0.62 12.91
CA ILE A 45 5.04 -1.73 12.16
C ILE A 45 5.73 -2.72 13.11
N ILE A 46 6.56 -2.24 14.04
CA ILE A 46 7.27 -3.08 15.01
C ILE A 46 6.30 -3.83 15.93
N LYS A 47 5.18 -3.19 16.32
CA LYS A 47 4.13 -3.84 17.11
C LYS A 47 3.30 -4.83 16.29
N GLY A 48 3.32 -4.74 14.97
CA GLY A 48 2.51 -5.58 14.07
C GLY A 48 0.99 -5.39 14.22
N LYS A 49 0.55 -4.32 14.90
CA LYS A 49 -0.87 -4.08 15.19
C LYS A 49 -1.49 -3.20 14.12
N TYR A 50 -2.23 -3.80 13.20
CA TYR A 50 -3.09 -3.10 12.24
C TYR A 50 -4.57 -3.32 12.57
N LYS A 51 -5.44 -2.42 12.09
CA LYS A 51 -6.89 -2.48 12.35
C LYS A 51 -7.67 -2.72 11.06
N MET A 52 -8.45 -3.80 11.02
CA MET A 52 -9.42 -4.06 9.96
C MET A 52 -10.72 -3.30 10.25
N ASN A 53 -10.81 -2.03 9.84
CA ASN A 53 -11.97 -1.17 10.11
C ASN A 53 -13.26 -1.79 9.53
N PRO A 54 -14.31 -2.03 10.35
CA PRO A 54 -15.55 -2.65 9.90
C PRO A 54 -16.21 -1.94 8.71
N ARG A 55 -16.01 -0.62 8.54
CA ARG A 55 -16.58 0.12 7.41
C ARG A 55 -16.20 -0.45 6.05
N GLN A 56 -14.98 -0.97 5.91
CA GLN A 56 -14.54 -1.66 4.68
C GLN A 56 -14.54 -3.18 4.87
N TRP A 57 -14.06 -3.63 6.02
CA TRP A 57 -13.74 -5.04 6.25
C TRP A 57 -14.95 -5.92 6.59
N SER A 58 -16.13 -5.36 6.89
CA SER A 58 -17.36 -6.14 7.03
C SER A 58 -17.78 -6.83 5.72
N HIS A 59 -17.40 -6.26 4.58
CA HIS A 59 -17.74 -6.75 3.24
C HIS A 59 -16.68 -7.70 2.65
N ILE A 60 -15.58 -7.92 3.35
CA ILE A 60 -14.46 -8.75 2.88
C ILE A 60 -14.61 -10.17 3.42
N SER A 61 -14.39 -11.18 2.57
CA SER A 61 -14.51 -12.58 2.97
C SER A 61 -13.50 -12.96 4.06
N GLU A 62 -13.87 -13.90 4.93
CA GLU A 62 -12.94 -14.38 5.97
C GLU A 62 -11.69 -15.04 5.37
N SER A 63 -11.81 -15.67 4.20
CA SER A 63 -10.67 -16.24 3.48
C SER A 63 -9.66 -15.16 3.05
N ALA A 64 -10.12 -14.02 2.54
CA ALA A 64 -9.24 -12.89 2.25
C ALA A 64 -8.56 -12.34 3.51
N LYS A 65 -9.32 -12.21 4.61
CA LYS A 65 -8.78 -11.74 5.89
C LYS A 65 -7.73 -12.69 6.45
N ASP A 66 -7.95 -14.01 6.34
CA ASP A 66 -6.98 -15.02 6.78
C ASP A 66 -5.66 -14.87 6.03
N LEU A 67 -5.70 -14.75 4.70
CA LEU A 67 -4.50 -14.55 3.90
C LEU A 67 -3.75 -13.27 4.31
N VAL A 68 -4.46 -12.15 4.50
CA VAL A 68 -3.85 -10.90 4.96
C VAL A 68 -3.18 -11.07 6.32
N ARG A 69 -3.83 -11.77 7.27
CA ARG A 69 -3.25 -12.04 8.60
C ARG A 69 -1.96 -12.85 8.51
N ARG A 70 -1.95 -13.90 7.68
CA ARG A 70 -0.79 -14.75 7.46
C ARG A 70 0.38 -14.03 6.76
N MET A 71 0.08 -13.14 5.81
CA MET A 71 1.10 -12.33 5.12
C MET A 71 1.68 -11.20 5.99
N LEU A 72 0.88 -10.67 6.90
CA LEU A 72 1.28 -9.62 7.85
C LEU A 72 1.61 -10.18 9.24
N MET A 73 2.13 -11.41 9.29
CA MET A 73 2.63 -12.01 10.53
C MET A 73 3.92 -11.29 10.96
N LEU A 74 3.98 -10.91 12.24
CA LEU A 74 5.08 -10.11 12.78
C LEU A 74 6.40 -10.88 12.72
N ASP A 75 6.39 -12.12 13.20
CA ASP A 75 7.53 -13.02 13.11
C ASP A 75 7.72 -13.50 11.67
N PRO A 76 8.87 -13.22 11.02
CA PRO A 76 9.13 -13.69 9.67
C PRO A 76 9.22 -15.22 9.53
N ALA A 77 9.48 -15.96 10.61
CA ALA A 77 9.50 -17.43 10.60
C ALA A 77 8.08 -18.02 10.55
N GLU A 78 7.11 -17.36 11.18
CA GLU A 78 5.68 -17.73 11.18
C GLU A 78 4.92 -17.11 10.00
N ARG A 79 5.57 -16.22 9.25
CA ARG A 79 4.98 -15.56 8.09
C ARG A 79 4.87 -16.54 6.94
N ILE A 80 3.68 -16.58 6.33
CA ILE A 80 3.42 -17.46 5.18
C ILE A 80 4.46 -17.25 4.08
N THR A 81 4.90 -18.34 3.46
CA THR A 81 5.78 -18.27 2.30
C THR A 81 5.01 -17.93 1.03
N VAL A 82 5.71 -17.51 -0.02
CA VAL A 82 5.07 -17.27 -1.34
C VAL A 82 4.36 -18.52 -1.86
N TYR A 83 4.97 -19.70 -1.69
CA TYR A 83 4.40 -20.97 -2.15
C TYR A 83 3.09 -21.31 -1.41
N GLU A 84 3.07 -21.12 -0.10
CA GLU A 84 1.86 -21.34 0.70
C GLU A 84 0.78 -20.30 0.38
N ALA A 85 1.16 -19.04 0.17
CA ALA A 85 0.23 -17.98 -0.23
C ALA A 85 -0.45 -18.31 -1.57
N LEU A 86 0.31 -18.73 -2.59
CA LEU A 86 -0.25 -19.16 -3.88
C LEU A 86 -1.18 -20.37 -3.76
N ASN A 87 -0.96 -21.22 -2.75
CA ASN A 87 -1.82 -22.36 -2.46
C ASN A 87 -2.99 -22.05 -1.52
N HIS A 88 -3.09 -20.82 -1.01
CA HIS A 88 -4.17 -20.40 -0.13
C HIS A 88 -5.51 -20.42 -0.89
N PRO A 89 -6.63 -20.89 -0.30
CA PRO A 89 -7.91 -21.04 -1.00
C PRO A 89 -8.40 -19.76 -1.70
N TRP A 90 -8.18 -18.60 -1.07
CA TRP A 90 -8.54 -17.31 -1.66
C TRP A 90 -7.87 -17.03 -3.02
N LEU A 91 -6.63 -17.49 -3.23
CA LEU A 91 -5.90 -17.34 -4.49
C LEU A 91 -6.10 -18.54 -5.41
N LYS A 92 -5.90 -19.76 -4.89
CA LYS A 92 -5.95 -21.00 -5.67
C LYS A 92 -7.35 -21.35 -6.17
N GLU A 93 -8.37 -21.07 -5.36
CA GLU A 93 -9.76 -21.44 -5.60
C GLU A 93 -10.65 -20.19 -5.64
N ARG A 94 -10.16 -19.14 -6.31
CA ARG A 94 -10.75 -17.79 -6.37
C ARG A 94 -12.26 -17.81 -6.62
N ASP A 95 -12.74 -18.62 -7.56
CA ASP A 95 -14.17 -18.66 -7.92
C ASP A 95 -15.09 -19.10 -6.78
N ARG A 96 -14.56 -19.83 -5.78
CA ARG A 96 -15.30 -20.30 -4.61
C ARG A 96 -15.11 -19.40 -3.38
N TYR A 97 -13.92 -18.86 -3.17
CA TYR A 97 -13.55 -18.18 -1.91
C TYR A 97 -13.42 -16.65 -2.01
N ALA A 98 -13.31 -16.09 -3.22
CA ALA A 98 -13.31 -14.65 -3.43
C ALA A 98 -14.72 -14.16 -3.76
N TYR A 99 -15.23 -13.21 -2.99
CA TYR A 99 -16.51 -12.58 -3.27
C TYR A 99 -16.45 -11.79 -4.58
N LYS A 100 -17.53 -11.86 -5.37
CA LYS A 100 -17.67 -11.17 -6.66
C LYS A 100 -18.56 -9.91 -6.56
N ILE A 101 -18.69 -9.36 -5.35
CA ILE A 101 -19.48 -8.17 -5.08
C ILE A 101 -18.66 -6.90 -5.33
N HIS A 102 -19.33 -5.83 -5.77
CA HIS A 102 -18.70 -4.52 -5.84
C HIS A 102 -18.43 -3.97 -4.42
N LEU A 103 -17.27 -3.36 -4.21
CA LEU A 103 -16.83 -2.81 -2.91
C LEU A 103 -16.77 -1.26 -2.96
N PRO A 104 -17.91 -0.55 -2.85
CA PRO A 104 -17.95 0.90 -3.04
C PRO A 104 -17.13 1.66 -1.99
N GLU A 105 -17.15 1.21 -0.73
CA GLU A 105 -16.36 1.81 0.35
C GLU A 105 -14.86 1.70 0.10
N THR A 106 -14.39 0.56 -0.43
CA THR A 106 -13.00 0.34 -0.83
C THR A 106 -12.61 1.26 -1.98
N VAL A 107 -13.45 1.37 -3.01
CA VAL A 107 -13.22 2.25 -4.16
C VAL A 107 -13.07 3.71 -3.73
N GLU A 108 -13.93 4.18 -2.82
CA GLU A 108 -13.86 5.55 -2.30
C GLU A 108 -12.58 5.81 -1.50
N GLN A 109 -12.14 4.86 -0.66
CA GLN A 109 -10.87 4.99 0.04
C GLN A 109 -9.67 4.99 -0.92
N LEU A 110 -9.73 4.14 -1.95
CA LEU A 110 -8.67 4.08 -2.96
C LEU A 110 -8.58 5.38 -3.77
N ARG A 111 -9.71 6.05 -4.04
CA ARG A 111 -9.75 7.39 -4.64
C ARG A 111 -9.00 8.42 -3.78
N LYS A 112 -9.29 8.47 -2.48
CA LYS A 112 -8.60 9.35 -1.52
C LYS A 112 -7.11 9.02 -1.41
N PHE A 113 -6.76 7.74 -1.40
CA PHE A 113 -5.37 7.29 -1.40
C PHE A 113 -4.62 7.78 -2.64
N ASN A 114 -5.21 7.61 -3.82
CA ASN A 114 -4.62 8.03 -5.09
C ASN A 114 -4.47 9.57 -5.18
N ALA A 115 -5.47 10.33 -4.72
CA ALA A 115 -5.40 11.78 -4.67
C ALA A 115 -4.22 12.28 -3.81
N ARG A 116 -4.05 11.71 -2.61
CA ARG A 116 -2.93 12.04 -1.71
C ARG A 116 -1.56 11.73 -2.34
N ARG A 117 -1.43 10.59 -3.02
CA ARG A 117 -0.19 10.22 -3.72
C ARG A 117 0.16 11.21 -4.83
N LYS A 118 -0.83 11.62 -5.63
CA LYS A 118 -0.63 12.62 -6.70
C LYS A 118 -0.21 13.97 -6.13
N LEU A 119 -0.87 14.45 -5.08
CA LEU A 119 -0.53 15.72 -4.44
C LEU A 119 0.92 15.71 -3.92
N LYS A 120 1.33 14.65 -3.22
CA LYS A 120 2.70 14.54 -2.72
C LYS A 120 3.73 14.54 -3.86
N GLY A 121 3.45 13.81 -4.94
CA GLY A 121 4.32 13.81 -6.13
C GLY A 121 4.43 15.19 -6.77
N ALA A 122 3.32 15.94 -6.86
CA ALA A 122 3.31 17.29 -7.41
C ALA A 122 4.11 18.28 -6.54
N VAL A 123 3.96 18.22 -5.22
CA VAL A 123 4.74 19.06 -4.28
C VAL A 123 6.23 18.78 -4.43
N LEU A 124 6.65 17.51 -4.43
CA LEU A 124 8.06 17.14 -4.62
C LEU A 124 8.59 17.63 -5.97
N ALA A 125 7.82 17.47 -7.04
CA ALA A 125 8.21 17.98 -8.36
C ALA A 125 8.33 19.52 -8.40
N ALA A 126 7.48 20.24 -7.67
CA ALA A 126 7.52 21.70 -7.60
C ALA A 126 8.74 22.22 -6.84
N VAL A 127 9.05 21.65 -5.66
CA VAL A 127 10.21 22.08 -4.86
C VAL A 127 11.54 21.65 -5.47
N SER A 128 11.56 20.58 -6.26
CA SER A 128 12.74 20.16 -7.03
C SER A 128 12.87 20.89 -8.38
N SER A 129 11.95 21.80 -8.71
CA SER A 129 12.01 22.59 -9.95
C SER A 129 13.09 23.64 -9.87
N HIS A 130 13.87 23.78 -10.95
CA HIS A 130 14.93 24.77 -11.09
C HIS A 130 14.44 26.23 -10.88
N LYS A 131 13.15 26.50 -11.09
CA LYS A 131 12.52 27.81 -10.84
C LYS A 131 12.42 28.15 -9.34
N PHE A 132 12.33 27.13 -8.47
CA PHE A 132 12.27 27.32 -7.02
C PHE A 132 13.66 27.63 -6.46
N ASN A 133 14.70 26.93 -6.92
CA ASN A 133 16.10 27.25 -6.60
C ASN A 133 16.54 28.63 -7.13
N SER A 134 16.00 29.06 -8.28
CA SER A 134 16.32 30.38 -8.85
C SER A 134 15.65 31.54 -8.11
N PHE A 135 14.65 31.30 -7.25
CA PHE A 135 13.90 32.35 -6.54
C PHE A 135 14.53 32.69 -5.17
N TYR A 136 15.33 31.78 -4.60
CA TYR A 136 16.18 32.01 -3.43
C TYR A 136 17.65 31.96 -3.86
N GLY A 137 18.11 33.04 -4.49
CA GLY A 137 19.47 33.19 -5.00
C GLY A 137 20.49 33.72 -3.99
N ASP A 138 20.25 33.58 -2.68
CA ASP A 138 21.22 33.92 -1.65
C ASP A 138 22.06 32.69 -1.26
N PRO A 139 23.35 32.87 -0.89
CA PRO A 139 24.21 31.78 -0.45
C PRO A 139 23.57 31.05 0.74
N PRO A 140 23.83 29.74 0.92
CA PRO A 140 23.06 28.89 1.81
C PRO A 140 23.28 29.31 3.27
N GLU A 141 22.38 30.14 3.79
CA GLU A 141 22.10 30.17 5.22
C GLU A 141 21.53 28.80 5.56
N GLU A 142 22.15 28.10 6.52
CA GLU A 142 21.77 26.74 6.91
C GLU A 142 20.25 26.67 7.10
N LEU A 143 19.60 26.01 6.15
CA LEU A 143 18.14 25.83 6.16
C LEU A 143 17.78 25.27 7.54
N PRO A 144 16.84 25.90 8.28
CA PRO A 144 16.34 25.28 9.51
C PRO A 144 15.86 23.89 9.13
N ASP A 145 16.40 22.90 9.84
CA ASP A 145 16.17 21.49 9.61
C ASP A 145 14.65 21.22 9.67
N PHE A 146 14.02 21.18 8.49
CA PHE A 146 12.60 20.86 8.30
C PHE A 146 12.31 19.37 8.59
N SER A 147 13.20 18.67 9.31
CA SER A 147 13.00 17.31 9.80
C SER A 147 11.87 17.20 10.83
N GLU A 148 11.40 18.31 11.41
CA GLU A 148 10.35 18.33 12.44
C GLU A 148 8.93 18.60 11.93
N ASP A 149 8.62 18.32 10.66
CA ASP A 149 7.23 18.35 10.16
C ASP A 149 6.57 16.95 10.22
N PRO A 150 5.52 16.73 11.04
CA PRO A 150 4.99 15.40 11.43
C PRO A 150 4.31 14.59 10.30
N THR A 151 4.40 15.03 9.04
CA THR A 151 3.77 14.36 7.88
C THR A 151 4.79 13.68 6.96
N SER A 152 6.08 13.68 7.31
CA SER A 152 7.19 13.10 6.53
C SER A 152 7.35 11.58 6.70
N SER A 153 6.35 10.81 6.27
CA SER A 153 6.38 9.33 6.31
C SER A 153 6.66 8.66 4.97
N GLY A 154 7.20 9.37 3.97
CA GLY A 154 7.36 8.76 2.64
C GLY A 154 8.54 9.16 1.78
N ASN A 155 9.68 9.53 2.35
CA ASN A 155 10.94 9.59 1.59
C ASN A 155 11.59 8.19 1.41
N TRP A 156 11.25 7.21 2.24
CA TRP A 156 11.79 5.84 2.14
C TRP A 156 10.90 4.92 1.29
N ILE A 157 9.64 5.31 1.09
CA ILE A 157 8.69 4.62 0.22
C ILE A 157 9.13 4.82 -1.25
N THR A 158 9.63 5.97 -1.65
CA THR A 158 10.01 6.23 -3.06
C THR A 158 11.14 5.34 -3.54
N HIS A 159 12.16 5.09 -2.72
CA HIS A 159 13.32 4.27 -3.12
C HIS A 159 13.09 2.76 -3.00
N SER A 160 12.25 2.30 -2.06
CA SER A 160 11.87 0.87 -1.98
C SER A 160 10.77 0.50 -2.98
N PHE A 161 9.99 1.48 -3.48
CA PHE A 161 8.87 1.25 -4.39
C PHE A 161 9.16 1.55 -5.86
N THR A 162 10.38 1.86 -6.31
CA THR A 162 10.66 1.82 -7.77
C THR A 162 10.48 0.39 -8.30
N SER A 163 10.97 -0.60 -7.56
CA SER A 163 10.76 -2.02 -7.88
C SER A 163 9.31 -2.48 -7.65
N VAL A 164 8.63 -1.97 -6.62
CA VAL A 164 7.20 -2.26 -6.37
C VAL A 164 6.27 -1.54 -7.34
N ASN A 165 6.57 -0.34 -7.83
CA ASN A 165 5.82 0.29 -8.93
C ASN A 165 6.03 -0.48 -10.22
N GLN A 166 7.21 -1.08 -10.43
CA GLN A 166 7.44 -1.95 -11.58
C GLN A 166 6.65 -3.25 -11.44
N LEU A 167 6.58 -3.86 -10.25
CA LEU A 167 5.75 -5.04 -9.93
C LEU A 167 4.25 -4.75 -9.93
N VAL A 168 3.82 -3.61 -9.39
CA VAL A 168 2.43 -3.15 -9.40
C VAL A 168 2.06 -2.73 -10.81
N SER A 169 2.93 -2.08 -11.60
CA SER A 169 2.67 -1.84 -13.02
C SER A 169 2.69 -3.11 -13.85
N THR A 170 3.56 -4.11 -13.61
CA THR A 170 3.47 -5.39 -14.33
C THR A 170 2.28 -6.23 -13.86
N PHE A 171 1.92 -6.26 -12.58
CA PHE A 171 0.66 -6.88 -12.13
C PHE A 171 -0.58 -6.11 -12.64
N PHE A 172 -0.54 -4.77 -12.66
CA PHE A 172 -1.58 -3.91 -13.23
C PHE A 172 -1.52 -3.83 -14.77
N LEU A 173 -0.53 -4.40 -15.46
CA LEU A 173 -0.52 -4.51 -16.93
C LEU A 173 -0.85 -5.94 -17.38
N PHE A 174 -0.44 -6.96 -16.62
CA PHE A 174 -0.70 -8.37 -16.95
C PHE A 174 -2.02 -8.92 -16.40
N HIS A 175 -2.67 -8.29 -15.41
CA HIS A 175 -3.92 -8.81 -14.82
C HIS A 175 -5.11 -7.82 -14.85
N TYR A 176 -4.92 -6.59 -15.34
CA TYR A 176 -6.02 -5.60 -15.38
C TYR A 176 -7.07 -5.89 -16.46
N GLU A 177 -6.71 -6.58 -17.53
CA GLU A 177 -7.66 -7.02 -18.57
C GLU A 177 -8.66 -8.08 -18.08
N GLN A 178 -8.34 -8.82 -17.01
CA GLN A 178 -9.25 -9.84 -16.46
C GLN A 178 -9.96 -9.45 -15.16
N ILE A 179 -9.48 -8.44 -14.43
CA ILE A 179 -10.10 -8.02 -13.16
C ILE A 179 -11.18 -6.93 -13.36
N PHE A 180 -11.17 -6.20 -14.49
CA PHE A 180 -12.17 -5.17 -14.80
C PHE A 180 -13.14 -5.51 -15.96
N SER A 181 -13.07 -6.71 -16.53
CA SER A 181 -14.03 -7.15 -17.57
C SER A 181 -15.41 -7.56 -17.04
N VAL A 182 -15.73 -7.30 -15.76
CA VAL A 182 -17.11 -7.40 -15.24
C VAL A 182 -17.69 -6.00 -15.12
N ASN A 183 -18.27 -5.53 -16.23
CA ASN A 183 -19.27 -4.46 -16.34
C ASN A 183 -18.89 -3.06 -15.83
N LEU A 184 -18.07 -2.36 -16.62
CA LEU A 184 -18.31 -0.96 -16.98
C LEU A 184 -18.93 -0.90 -18.38
N VAL A 185 -19.97 -1.70 -18.63
CA VAL A 185 -20.95 -1.33 -19.66
C VAL A 185 -21.76 -0.21 -19.05
N VAL A 186 -21.42 1.01 -19.46
CA VAL A 186 -22.26 2.19 -19.32
C VAL A 186 -23.64 1.80 -19.84
N SER A 187 -24.61 1.64 -18.94
CA SER A 187 -26.01 1.64 -19.36
C SER A 187 -26.24 3.00 -20.03
N PRO A 188 -26.65 3.04 -21.32
CA PRO A 188 -27.10 4.27 -21.93
C PRO A 188 -28.28 4.78 -21.10
N LYS A 189 -28.27 6.08 -20.83
CA LYS A 189 -29.43 6.78 -20.28
C LYS A 189 -30.62 6.52 -21.20
N GLU A 190 -31.73 6.08 -20.63
CA GLU A 190 -33.03 6.25 -21.29
C GLU A 190 -33.83 7.33 -20.54
N PHE A 191 -34.48 8.12 -21.37
CA PHE A 191 -35.32 9.29 -21.10
C PHE A 191 -36.59 8.92 -20.33
#